data_AF-A0A2M7IIU9-F1
#
_entry.id   AF-A0A2M7IIU9-F1
#
_cell.length_a   1.000
_cell.length_b   1.000
_cell.length_c   1.000
_cell.angle_alpha   90.00
_cell.angle_beta   90.00
_cell.angle_gamma   90.00
#
_symmetry.space_group_name_H-M   'P 1'
#
loop_
_entity.id
_entity.type
_entity.pdbx_description
1 polymer ?
#
loop_
_entity_poly.entity_id
_entity_poly.type
_entity_poly.pdbx_seq_one_letter_code
_entity_poly.pdbx_strand_id
1 'polypeptide(L)'
;MRKEPFSVGSFVHVYNRGNREELIVRNAKDKWRFLQMLFYFNNRFSPSNIFRELEKLFRSDLNMRARQFVWPESWPTRKPIVKILTFFLADNHFHLLLKEIQEGGITMFMRKLGDGITCYSNKKYQ
;
A
#
# COMPACT_ATOMS: atom_id res chain seq x y z
N MET A 1 -4.81 6.85 19.96
CA MET A 1 -4.64 5.39 19.89
C MET A 1 -5.97 4.74 20.20
N ARG A 2 -6.45 3.78 19.39
CA ARG A 2 -7.71 3.07 19.67
C ARG A 2 -7.52 2.20 20.91
N LYS A 3 -8.47 2.21 21.85
CA LYS A 3 -8.41 1.42 23.09
C LYS A 3 -8.93 0.01 22.90
N GLU A 4 -9.97 -0.15 22.10
CA GLU A 4 -10.58 -1.45 21.81
C GLU A 4 -9.88 -2.18 20.67
N PRO A 5 -9.58 -3.48 20.81
CA PRO A 5 -9.16 -4.30 19.68
C PRO A 5 -10.25 -4.33 18.61
N PHE A 6 -9.86 -4.49 17.35
CA PHE A 6 -10.77 -4.79 16.26
C PHE A 6 -10.57 -6.23 15.83
N SER A 7 -11.64 -6.85 15.35
CA SER A 7 -11.69 -8.25 14.92
C SER A 7 -12.23 -8.38 13.50
N VAL A 8 -12.15 -9.58 12.94
CA VAL A 8 -12.69 -9.91 11.62
C VAL A 8 -14.14 -9.42 11.50
N GLY A 9 -14.42 -8.67 10.43
CA GLY A 9 -15.71 -8.01 10.21
C GLY A 9 -15.73 -6.53 10.58
N SER A 10 -14.81 -6.07 11.44
CA SER A 10 -14.74 -4.69 11.89
C SER A 10 -14.39 -3.72 10.77
N PHE A 11 -14.96 -2.53 10.85
CA PHE A 11 -14.63 -1.39 10.00
C PHE A 11 -13.73 -0.44 10.80
N VAL A 12 -12.64 0.01 10.17
CA VAL A 12 -11.63 0.86 10.80
C VAL A 12 -11.29 2.00 9.87
N HIS A 13 -11.48 3.23 10.35
CA HIS A 13 -10.92 4.43 9.73
C HIS A 13 -9.49 4.62 10.23
N VAL A 14 -8.55 4.64 9.31
CA VAL A 14 -7.13 4.86 9.57
C VAL A 14 -6.75 6.24 9.04
N TYR A 15 -6.05 6.99 9.88
CA TYR A 15 -5.45 8.27 9.54
C TYR A 15 -3.95 8.20 9.84
N ASN A 16 -3.13 8.61 8.87
CA ASN A 16 -1.69 8.75 9.07
C ASN A 16 -1.19 10.02 8.35
N ARG A 17 -0.27 10.74 8.98
CA ARG A 17 0.28 12.02 8.56
C ARG A 17 1.80 11.96 8.64
N GLY A 18 2.48 12.64 7.71
CA GLY A 18 3.92 12.84 7.77
C GLY A 18 4.34 13.52 9.07
N ASN A 19 5.50 13.10 9.60
CA ASN A 19 6.05 13.71 10.80
C ASN A 19 6.28 15.21 10.57
N ARG A 20 5.98 16.06 11.55
CA ARG A 20 6.08 17.53 11.42
C ARG A 20 5.40 18.08 10.15
N GLU A 21 4.31 17.45 9.73
CA GLU A 21 3.53 17.82 8.54
C GLU A 21 4.29 17.68 7.20
N GLU A 22 5.40 16.95 7.20
CA GLU A 22 6.17 16.68 5.99
C GLU A 22 5.33 15.99 4.91
N LEU A 23 5.69 16.27 3.67
CA LEU A 23 5.04 15.67 2.50
C LEU A 23 5.37 14.17 2.45
N ILE A 24 4.33 13.34 2.47
CA ILE A 24 4.42 11.89 2.25
C ILE A 24 4.43 11.54 0.76
N VAL A 25 3.96 12.46 -0.09
CA VAL A 25 4.04 12.40 -1.55
C VAL A 25 4.38 13.79 -2.09
N ARG A 26 5.38 13.90 -2.98
CA ARG A 26 5.86 15.21 -3.49
C ARG A 26 5.48 15.48 -4.95
N ASN A 27 5.08 14.45 -5.69
CA ASN A 27 4.76 14.57 -7.11
C ASN A 27 3.82 13.44 -7.56
N ALA A 28 3.35 13.51 -8.81
CA ALA A 28 2.45 12.50 -9.39
C ALA A 28 3.02 11.07 -9.36
N LYS A 29 4.34 10.90 -9.48
CA LYS A 29 4.97 9.57 -9.39
C LYS A 29 4.86 8.97 -7.98
N ASP A 30 4.98 9.80 -6.95
CA ASP A 30 4.78 9.36 -5.55
C ASP A 30 3.32 9.03 -5.27
N LYS A 31 2.39 9.83 -5.77
CA LYS A 31 0.94 9.55 -5.67
C LYS A 31 0.61 8.22 -6.35
N TRP A 32 1.14 7.99 -7.56
CA TRP A 32 1.00 6.72 -8.25
C TRP A 32 1.61 5.56 -7.45
N ARG A 33 2.80 5.76 -6.88
CA ARG A 33 3.46 4.77 -6.03
C ARG A 33 2.62 4.42 -4.80
N PHE A 34 2.01 5.39 -4.14
CA PHE A 34 1.10 5.16 -3.02
C PHE A 34 -0.08 4.28 -3.42
N LEU A 35 -0.72 4.56 -4.57
CA LEU A 35 -1.81 3.73 -5.08
C LEU A 35 -1.36 2.29 -5.36
N GLN A 36 -0.18 2.10 -5.92
CA GLN A 36 0.41 0.77 -6.10
C GLN A 36 0.64 0.07 -4.76
N MET A 37 1.12 0.78 -3.73
CA MET A 37 1.29 0.22 -2.38
C MET A 37 -0.04 -0.30 -1.82
N LEU A 38 -1.15 0.46 -1.97
CA LEU A 38 -2.47 -0.01 -1.52
C LEU A 38 -2.86 -1.35 -2.17
N PHE A 39 -2.55 -1.52 -3.45
CA PHE A 39 -2.91 -2.74 -4.19
C PHE A 39 -2.00 -3.93 -3.86
N TYR A 40 -0.68 -3.74 -3.95
CA TYR A 40 0.31 -4.81 -3.86
C TYR A 40 0.63 -5.22 -2.42
N PHE A 41 0.51 -4.30 -1.46
CA PHE A 41 0.73 -4.65 -0.05
C PHE A 41 -0.47 -5.34 0.58
N ASN A 42 -1.66 -5.23 -0.01
CA ASN A 42 -2.86 -5.94 0.42
C ASN A 42 -2.83 -7.43 0.03
N ASN A 43 -1.85 -8.16 0.53
CA ASN A 43 -1.68 -9.59 0.37
C ASN A 43 -0.65 -10.12 1.39
N ARG A 44 -0.75 -11.39 1.79
CA ARG A 44 0.28 -12.01 2.66
C ARG A 44 1.61 -12.18 1.93
N PHE A 45 1.56 -12.65 0.68
CA PHE A 45 2.77 -12.75 -0.13
C PHE A 45 3.31 -11.35 -0.45
N SER A 46 4.60 -11.17 -0.21
CA SER A 46 5.34 -9.94 -0.44
C SER A 46 6.79 -10.31 -0.74
N PRO A 47 7.26 -10.20 -1.99
CA PRO A 47 8.67 -10.37 -2.29
C PRO A 47 9.49 -9.28 -1.60
N SER A 48 10.80 -9.55 -1.43
CA SER A 48 11.73 -8.67 -0.71
C SER A 48 11.80 -7.26 -1.29
N ASN A 49 11.59 -7.10 -2.60
CA ASN A 49 11.47 -5.80 -3.24
C ASN A 49 10.41 -5.83 -4.35
N ILE A 50 9.13 -5.82 -3.94
CA ILE A 50 7.93 -5.78 -4.81
C ILE A 50 8.15 -4.91 -6.04
N PHE A 51 8.61 -3.69 -5.85
CA PHE A 51 8.62 -2.73 -6.92
C PHE A 51 9.77 -2.91 -7.91
N ARG A 52 10.91 -3.44 -7.44
CA ARG A 52 11.99 -3.86 -8.33
C ARG A 52 11.59 -5.07 -9.16
N GLU A 53 10.84 -6.00 -8.58
CA GLU A 53 10.31 -7.15 -9.31
C GLU A 53 9.26 -6.74 -10.33
N LEU A 54 8.31 -5.89 -9.94
CA LEU A 54 7.32 -5.32 -10.87
C LEU A 54 8.00 -4.57 -12.02
N GLU A 55 9.05 -3.79 -11.73
CA GLU A 55 9.80 -3.10 -12.78
C GLU A 55 10.47 -4.09 -13.75
N LYS A 56 11.05 -5.19 -13.27
CA LYS A 56 11.63 -6.23 -14.14
C LYS A 56 10.55 -6.89 -15.01
N LEU A 57 9.41 -7.25 -14.41
CA LEU A 57 8.31 -7.91 -15.10
C LEU A 57 7.66 -7.00 -16.16
N PHE A 58 7.51 -5.71 -15.87
CA PHE A 58 6.89 -4.74 -16.78
C PHE A 58 7.88 -4.05 -17.73
N ARG A 59 9.19 -4.28 -17.59
CA ARG A 59 10.19 -3.78 -18.57
C ARG A 59 10.12 -4.55 -19.89
N SER A 60 9.78 -5.84 -19.86
CA SER A 60 9.66 -6.70 -21.04
C SER A 60 8.36 -6.53 -21.82
N ASP A 61 7.34 -5.93 -21.20
CA ASP A 61 6.05 -5.68 -21.84
C ASP A 61 5.88 -4.17 -22.09
N LEU A 62 6.24 -3.74 -23.30
CA LEU A 62 6.13 -2.35 -23.75
C LEU A 62 4.68 -1.83 -23.72
N ASN A 63 3.68 -2.72 -23.75
CA ASN A 63 2.26 -2.37 -23.70
C ASN A 63 1.72 -2.22 -22.26
N MET A 64 2.36 -2.84 -21.27
CA MET A 64 1.95 -2.75 -19.85
C MET A 64 2.43 -1.48 -19.13
N ARG A 65 3.39 -0.73 -19.69
CA ARG A 65 3.83 0.56 -19.10
C ARG A 65 2.71 1.58 -18.92
N ALA A 66 1.59 1.39 -19.62
CA ALA A 66 0.49 2.34 -19.62
C ALA A 66 -0.67 2.00 -18.66
N ARG A 67 -0.97 0.75 -18.27
CA ARG A 67 -2.28 0.45 -17.65
C ARG A 67 -2.29 -0.73 -16.66
N GLN A 68 -2.81 -0.41 -15.47
CA GLN A 68 -3.54 -1.25 -14.49
C GLN A 68 -2.78 -1.99 -13.38
N PHE A 69 -3.47 -2.10 -12.26
CA PHE A 69 -3.12 -2.92 -11.10
C PHE A 69 -3.19 -4.41 -11.45
N VAL A 70 -2.18 -4.90 -12.14
CA VAL A 70 -2.08 -6.32 -12.52
C VAL A 70 -1.30 -7.07 -11.44
N TRP A 71 -1.86 -8.21 -11.03
CA TRP A 71 -1.15 -9.16 -10.18
C TRP A 71 -0.38 -10.13 -11.07
N PRO A 72 0.96 -10.21 -10.98
CA PRO A 72 1.76 -11.10 -11.83
C PRO A 72 1.33 -12.57 -11.74
N GLU A 73 1.26 -13.25 -12.88
CA GLU A 73 0.96 -14.68 -12.94
C GLU A 73 2.05 -15.54 -12.31
N SER A 74 3.30 -15.06 -12.31
CA SER A 74 4.44 -15.71 -11.65
C SER A 74 4.38 -15.63 -10.12
N TRP A 75 3.47 -14.84 -9.56
CA TRP A 75 3.26 -14.75 -8.12
C TRP A 75 2.14 -15.70 -7.66
N PRO A 76 2.14 -16.15 -6.39
CA PRO A 76 1.03 -16.91 -5.85
C PRO A 76 -0.29 -16.16 -6.00
N THR A 77 -1.40 -16.91 -6.07
CA THR A 77 -2.75 -16.35 -6.19
C THR A 77 -3.00 -15.21 -5.21
N ARG A 78 -3.48 -14.08 -5.72
CA ARG A 78 -3.77 -12.90 -4.91
C ARG A 78 -4.87 -13.20 -3.88
N LYS A 79 -4.56 -13.02 -2.60
CA LYS A 79 -5.47 -13.21 -1.48
C LYS A 79 -5.45 -11.98 -0.57
N PRO A 80 -6.31 -10.98 -0.84
CA PRO A 80 -6.39 -9.78 -0.02
C PRO A 80 -6.52 -10.08 1.48
N ILE A 81 -5.81 -9.31 2.30
CA ILE A 81 -5.81 -9.43 3.77
C ILE A 81 -6.76 -8.43 4.43
N VAL A 82 -7.10 -7.36 3.71
CA VAL A 82 -8.11 -6.37 4.08
C VAL A 82 -9.00 -6.06 2.89
N LYS A 83 -10.20 -5.55 3.16
CA LYS A 83 -11.02 -4.90 2.14
C LYS A 83 -10.86 -3.38 2.29
N ILE A 84 -10.29 -2.73 1.27
CA ILE A 84 -10.18 -1.27 1.21
C ILE A 84 -11.51 -0.76 0.64
N LEU A 85 -12.27 -0.01 1.43
CA LEU A 85 -13.59 0.49 1.06
C LEU A 85 -13.52 1.87 0.42
N THR A 86 -12.67 2.74 0.97
CA THR A 86 -12.34 4.04 0.39
C THR A 86 -10.95 4.47 0.84
N PHE A 87 -10.35 5.39 0.08
CA PHE A 87 -9.11 6.04 0.42
C PHE A 87 -9.15 7.52 0.04
N PHE A 88 -8.39 8.33 0.76
CA PHE A 88 -8.10 9.72 0.43
C PHE A 88 -6.61 9.95 0.63
N LEU A 89 -5.99 10.72 -0.28
CA LEU A 89 -4.57 11.05 -0.23
C LEU A 89 -4.40 12.56 -0.46
N ALA A 90 -3.91 13.24 0.57
CA ALA A 90 -3.32 14.57 0.48
C ALA A 90 -1.79 14.45 0.41
N ASP A 91 -1.12 15.58 0.20
CA ASP A 91 0.33 15.55 0.01
C ASP A 91 1.10 15.19 1.30
N ASN A 92 0.53 15.48 2.48
CA ASN A 92 1.14 15.23 3.79
C ASN A 92 0.39 14.20 4.66
N HIS A 93 -0.77 13.69 4.24
CA HIS A 93 -1.52 12.68 5.00
C HIS A 93 -2.45 11.85 4.11
N PHE A 94 -2.94 10.75 4.66
CA PHE A 94 -3.95 9.93 4.02
C PHE A 94 -4.99 9.41 5.01
N HIS A 95 -6.17 9.07 4.47
CA HIS A 95 -7.22 8.37 5.19
C HIS A 95 -7.59 7.09 4.45
N LEU A 96 -7.80 6.00 5.19
CA LEU A 96 -8.29 4.73 4.65
C LEU A 96 -9.49 4.26 5.45
N LEU A 97 -10.53 3.78 4.78
CA LEU A 97 -11.59 3.00 5.43
C LEU A 97 -11.38 1.53 5.08
N LEU A 98 -11.03 0.73 6.08
CA LEU A 98 -10.68 -0.67 5.92
C LEU A 98 -11.71 -1.55 6.61
N LYS A 99 -12.02 -2.71 6.03
CA LYS A 99 -12.70 -3.80 6.71
C LYS A 99 -11.71 -4.95 6.92
N GLU A 100 -11.66 -5.46 8.15
CA GLU A 100 -10.87 -6.63 8.47
C GLU A 100 -11.58 -7.89 7.95
N ILE A 101 -10.88 -8.67 7.12
CA ILE A 101 -11.41 -9.91 6.52
C ILE A 101 -10.62 -11.16 6.94
N GLN A 102 -9.48 -10.95 7.62
CA GLN A 102 -8.65 -11.98 8.22
C GLN A 102 -8.08 -11.42 9.52
N GLU A 103 -7.90 -12.26 10.52
CA GLU A 103 -7.34 -11.86 11.81
C GLU A 103 -5.95 -11.21 11.64
N GLY A 104 -5.79 -10.01 12.20
CA GLY A 104 -4.56 -9.22 12.11
C GLY A 104 -4.28 -8.65 10.71
N GLY A 105 -5.23 -8.74 9.78
CA GLY A 105 -5.07 -8.32 8.39
C GLY A 105 -4.81 -6.82 8.27
N ILE A 106 -5.53 -5.99 9.03
CA ILE A 106 -5.33 -4.52 9.04
C ILE A 106 -3.96 -4.18 9.61
N THR A 107 -3.56 -4.79 10.73
CA THR A 107 -2.25 -4.56 11.34
C THR A 107 -1.11 -4.91 10.37
N MET A 108 -1.19 -6.08 9.71
CA MET A 108 -0.21 -6.49 8.72
C MET A 108 -0.17 -5.54 7.51
N PHE A 109 -1.33 -5.15 6.99
CA PHE A 109 -1.45 -4.22 5.87
C PHE A 109 -0.84 -2.86 6.20
N MET A 110 -1.20 -2.29 7.35
CA MET A 110 -0.70 -0.99 7.79
C MET A 110 0.80 -0.99 8.06
N ARG A 111 1.36 -2.09 8.57
CA ARG A 111 2.83 -2.24 8.71
C ARG A 111 3.51 -2.18 7.34
N LYS A 112 3.06 -3.00 6.38
CA LYS A 112 3.63 -2.99 5.01
C LYS A 112 3.51 -1.62 4.34
N LEU A 113 2.37 -0.95 4.50
CA LEU A 113 2.14 0.38 3.94
C LEU A 113 3.06 1.44 4.58
N GLY A 114 3.12 1.48 5.91
CA GLY A 114 3.97 2.44 6.64
C GLY A 114 5.46 2.26 6.34
N ASP A 115 5.94 1.01 6.39
CA ASP A 115 7.33 0.68 6.07
C ASP A 115 7.65 1.01 4.61
N GLY A 116 6.74 0.67 3.69
CA GLY A 116 6.93 0.93 2.26
C GLY A 116 6.99 2.42 1.93
N ILE A 117 6.13 3.24 2.54
CA ILE A 117 6.14 4.71 2.37
C ILE A 117 7.46 5.28 2.90
N THR A 118 7.85 4.92 4.13
CA THR A 118 9.06 5.42 4.78
C THR A 118 10.32 5.02 4.00
N CYS A 119 10.49 3.73 3.68
CA CYS A 119 11.64 3.23 2.94
C CYS A 119 11.75 3.87 1.54
N TYR A 120 10.63 4.05 0.84
CA TYR A 120 10.63 4.70 -0.47
C TYR A 120 11.02 6.17 -0.37
N SER A 121 10.44 6.91 0.59
CA SER A 121 10.73 8.32 0.80
C SER A 121 12.21 8.54 1.16
N ASN A 122 12.72 7.80 2.15
CA ASN A 122 14.10 7.89 2.59
C ASN A 122 15.07 7.61 1.44
N LYS A 123 14.84 6.53 0.67
CA LYS A 123 15.71 6.19 -0.46
C LYS A 123 15.70 7.24 -1.59
N LYS A 124 14.60 7.97 -1.75
CA LYS A 124 14.42 8.91 -2.86
C LYS A 124 14.81 10.35 -2.53
N TYR A 125 14.65 10.76 -1.27
CA TYR A 125 14.74 12.16 -0.85
C TYR A 125 15.79 12.43 0.24
N GLN A 126 16.48 11.41 0.74
CA GLN A 126 17.61 11.51 1.67
C GLN A 126 18.82 10.81 1.05
#